data_AF-A0AAN8X4W7-F1
#
_entry.id   AF-A0AAN8X4W7-F1
#
_cell.length_a   1.000
_cell.length_b   1.000
_cell.length_c   1.000
_cell.angle_alpha   90.00
_cell.angle_beta   90.00
_cell.angle_gamma   90.00
#
_symmetry.space_group_name_H-M   'P 1'
#
loop_
_entity.id
_entity.type
_entity.pdbx_description
1 polymer ?
#
loop_
_entity_poly.entity_id
_entity_poly.type
_entity_poly.pdbx_seq_one_letter_code
_entity_poly.pdbx_strand_id
1 'polypeptide(L)'
;CTVLEVKTIQGHGTTIDVILVNGRLREGDTILVAGTEGPIVTQIRSLLLPKPLKEIRVKGQYDEFKEIAAAQGVKIAARDLEKAIAGLSLKVAYHEDEIDILKEEVDREFKSAMRSIKVNLLCT
;
A
#
# COMPACT_ATOMS: atom_id res chain seq x y z
N CYS A 1 1.94 1.95 8.51
CA CYS A 1 2.25 2.26 7.10
C CYS A 1 0.95 2.72 6.45
N THR A 2 0.94 3.83 5.71
CA THR A 2 -0.29 4.43 5.17
C THR A 2 -0.21 4.51 3.65
N VAL A 3 -1.27 4.10 2.97
CA VAL A 3 -1.39 4.22 1.51
C VAL A 3 -1.71 5.65 1.12
N LEU A 4 -0.95 6.24 0.21
CA LEU A 4 -1.12 7.60 -0.30
C LEU A 4 -1.83 7.62 -1.65
N GLU A 5 -1.39 6.77 -2.58
CA GLU A 5 -1.85 6.79 -3.98
C GLU A 5 -1.82 5.37 -4.55
N VAL A 6 -2.75 5.08 -5.47
CA VAL A 6 -2.73 3.89 -6.33
C VAL A 6 -2.37 4.33 -7.74
N LYS A 7 -1.35 3.74 -8.34
CA LYS A 7 -0.83 4.18 -9.65
C LYS A 7 -0.29 3.02 -10.48
N THR A 8 -0.54 3.03 -11.78
CA THR A 8 0.05 2.08 -12.71
C THR A 8 1.41 2.56 -13.21
N ILE A 9 2.42 1.68 -13.20
CA ILE A 9 3.75 1.95 -13.72
C ILE A 9 4.15 0.86 -14.72
N GLN A 10 4.75 1.30 -15.84
CA GLN A 10 5.27 0.41 -16.86
C GLN A 10 6.31 -0.55 -16.26
N GLY A 11 6.16 -1.84 -16.56
CA GLY A 11 7.04 -2.91 -16.05
C GLY A 11 6.66 -3.45 -14.68
N HIS A 12 5.82 -2.76 -13.90
CA HIS A 12 5.46 -3.16 -12.53
C HIS A 12 3.96 -3.40 -12.33
N GLY A 13 3.12 -2.91 -13.25
CA GLY A 13 1.67 -2.98 -13.14
C GLY A 13 1.14 -1.96 -12.15
N THR A 14 0.08 -2.29 -11.43
CA THR A 14 -0.47 -1.42 -10.39
C THR A 14 0.41 -1.44 -9.15
N THR A 15 0.70 -0.25 -8.66
CA THR A 15 1.54 0.02 -7.49
C THR A 15 0.78 0.90 -6.50
N ILE A 16 1.20 0.86 -5.25
CA ILE A 16 0.76 1.80 -4.23
C ILE A 16 1.94 2.60 -3.69
N ASP A 17 1.74 3.89 -3.50
CA ASP A 17 2.69 4.74 -2.78
C ASP A 17 2.31 4.74 -1.31
N VAL A 18 3.27 4.46 -0.44
CA VAL A 18 3.04 4.37 0.99
C VAL A 18 4.06 5.19 1.77
N ILE A 19 3.64 5.69 2.93
CA ILE A 19 4.58 6.20 3.94
C ILE A 19 4.77 5.13 5.00
N LEU A 20 5.99 4.59 5.06
CA LEU A 20 6.44 3.70 6.12
C LEU A 20 6.97 4.55 7.28
N VAL A 21 6.19 4.70 8.34
CA VAL A 21 6.57 5.52 9.52
C VAL A 21 7.45 4.75 10.51
N ASN A 22 7.16 3.46 10.71
CA ASN A 22 7.88 2.57 11.62
C ASN A 22 7.99 1.17 11.01
N GLY A 23 8.95 0.38 11.49
CA GLY A 23 9.16 -1.01 11.06
C GLY A 23 9.97 -1.12 9.78
N ARG A 24 9.81 -2.25 9.09
CA ARG A 24 10.51 -2.59 7.85
C ARG A 24 9.56 -3.32 6.90
N LEU A 25 9.82 -3.21 5.61
CA LEU A 25 9.16 -3.97 4.55
C LEU A 25 10.21 -4.76 3.79
N ARG A 26 9.87 -5.97 3.39
CA ARG A 26 10.71 -6.85 2.56
C ARG A 26 9.96 -7.30 1.33
N GLU A 27 10.71 -7.53 0.26
CA GLU A 27 10.19 -8.28 -0.86
C GLU A 27 9.75 -9.68 -0.39
N GLY A 28 8.57 -10.11 -0.82
CA GLY A 28 7.94 -11.35 -0.37
C GLY A 28 7.04 -11.23 0.87
N ASP A 29 7.05 -10.10 1.58
CA ASP A 29 6.13 -9.90 2.72
C ASP A 29 4.68 -10.00 2.26
N THR A 30 3.86 -10.70 3.05
CA THR A 30 2.41 -10.73 2.87
C THR A 30 1.82 -9.45 3.47
N ILE A 31 1.17 -8.65 2.63
CA ILE A 31 0.54 -7.40 3.04
C ILE A 31 -0.97 -7.47 2.90
N LEU A 32 -1.64 -6.71 3.75
CA LEU A 32 -3.08 -6.50 3.70
C LEU A 32 -3.38 -5.02 3.57
N VAL A 33 -4.25 -4.69 2.63
CA VAL A 33 -4.75 -3.33 2.41
C VAL A 33 -6.26 -3.36 2.22
N ALA A 34 -6.93 -2.26 2.59
CA ALA A 34 -8.36 -2.12 2.31
C ALA A 34 -8.58 -1.98 0.81
N GLY A 35 -9.51 -2.78 0.28
CA GLY A 35 -9.99 -2.68 -1.10
C GLY A 35 -11.48 -2.34 -1.16
N THR A 36 -11.94 -1.83 -2.31
CA THR A 36 -13.36 -1.46 -2.51
C THR A 36 -14.32 -2.64 -2.43
N GLU A 37 -13.83 -3.87 -2.65
CA GLU A 37 -14.61 -5.12 -2.57
C GLU A 37 -14.29 -5.94 -1.31
N GLY A 38 -13.48 -5.40 -0.40
CA GLY A 38 -13.02 -6.06 0.81
C GLY A 38 -11.50 -6.02 0.96
N PRO A 39 -10.95 -6.60 2.05
CA PRO A 39 -9.51 -6.66 2.27
C PRO A 39 -8.78 -7.40 1.15
N ILE A 40 -7.72 -6.79 0.63
CA ILE A 40 -6.83 -7.39 -0.37
C ILE A 40 -5.65 -7.99 0.39
N VAL A 41 -5.39 -9.28 0.19
CA VAL A 41 -4.21 -9.99 0.72
C VAL A 41 -3.31 -10.33 -0.45
N THR A 42 -2.07 -9.85 -0.43
CA THR A 42 -1.14 -10.00 -1.55
C THR A 42 0.31 -10.01 -1.06
N GLN A 43 1.24 -10.44 -1.90
CA GLN A 43 2.67 -10.43 -1.59
C GLN A 43 3.40 -9.32 -2.32
N ILE A 44 4.33 -8.67 -1.62
CA ILE A 44 5.21 -7.65 -2.20
C ILE A 44 6.11 -8.29 -3.25
N ARG A 45 5.99 -7.84 -4.50
CA ARG A 45 6.85 -8.26 -5.61
C ARG A 45 8.10 -7.40 -5.74
N SER A 46 7.96 -6.09 -5.52
CA SER A 46 9.07 -5.13 -5.60
C SER A 46 8.84 -3.95 -4.66
N LEU A 47 9.91 -3.49 -4.01
CA LEU A 47 9.95 -2.23 -3.28
C LEU A 47 10.78 -1.23 -4.10
N LEU A 48 10.20 -0.08 -4.38
CA LEU A 48 10.74 0.92 -5.31
C LEU A 48 10.97 2.25 -4.59
N LEU A 49 12.17 2.81 -4.75
CA LEU A 49 12.47 4.20 -4.37
C LEU A 49 12.78 5.04 -5.61
N PRO A 50 12.31 6.30 -5.66
CA PRO A 50 12.67 7.18 -6.77
C PRO A 50 14.18 7.41 -6.76
N LYS A 51 14.80 7.37 -7.94
CA LYS A 51 16.21 7.70 -8.05
C LYS A 51 16.43 9.16 -7.63
N PRO A 52 17.51 9.46 -6.90
CA PRO A 52 17.94 10.84 -6.72
C PRO A 52 18.17 11.45 -8.12
N LEU A 53 17.97 12.77 -8.22
CA LEU A 53 18.05 13.53 -9.47
C LEU A 53 19.31 13.14 -10.28
N LYS A 54 19.13 12.24 -11.24
CA LYS A 54 20.12 11.85 -12.26
C LYS A 54 19.65 12.45 -13.58
N GLU A 55 20.61 12.75 -14.46
CA GLU A 55 20.34 13.33 -15.76
C GLU A 55 19.19 12.62 -16.51
N ILE A 56 18.35 13.40 -17.18
CA ILE A 56 17.12 13.01 -17.91
C ILE A 56 17.34 11.86 -18.92
N ARG A 57 18.61 11.56 -19.25
CA ARG A 57 19.04 10.57 -20.24
C ARG A 57 19.10 9.13 -19.71
N VAL A 58 18.95 8.91 -18.39
CA VAL A 58 19.05 7.56 -17.79
C VAL A 58 17.69 6.85 -17.82
N LYS A 59 17.64 5.66 -18.43
CA LYS A 59 16.45 4.79 -18.39
C LYS A 59 16.20 4.29 -16.95
N GLY A 60 14.93 4.35 -16.53
CA GLY A 60 14.43 3.79 -15.26
C GLY A 60 14.40 4.81 -14.12
N GLN A 61 13.18 5.19 -13.69
CA GLN A 61 12.92 6.21 -12.66
C GLN A 61 13.08 5.70 -11.21
N TYR A 62 13.10 4.38 -11.01
CA TYR A 62 13.10 3.74 -9.70
C TYR A 62 14.27 2.78 -9.55
N ASP A 63 14.77 2.65 -8.33
CA ASP A 63 15.66 1.58 -7.88
C ASP A 63 14.85 0.56 -7.06
N GLU A 64 15.14 -0.74 -7.26
CA GLU A 64 14.52 -1.85 -6.54
C GLU A 64 15.33 -2.22 -5.29
N PHE A 65 14.63 -2.51 -4.19
CA PHE A 65 15.22 -2.87 -2.90
C PHE A 65 14.61 -4.16 -2.36
N LYS A 66 15.45 -5.00 -1.73
CA LYS A 66 14.99 -6.22 -1.03
C LYS A 66 14.37 -5.93 0.33
N GLU A 67 14.84 -4.90 1.01
CA GLU A 67 14.34 -4.46 2.31
C GLU A 67 14.38 -2.93 2.38
N ILE A 68 13.36 -2.32 2.98
CA ILE A 68 13.34 -0.89 3.31
C ILE A 68 12.98 -0.73 4.78
N ALA A 69 13.78 0.07 5.49
CA ALA A 69 13.52 0.47 6.86
C ALA A 69 12.82 1.84 6.92
N ALA A 70 12.01 2.03 7.96
CA ALA A 70 11.39 3.31 8.26
C ALA A 70 12.43 4.38 8.67
N ALA A 71 12.14 5.68 8.55
CA ALA A 71 10.95 6.28 7.95
C ALA A 71 11.20 6.60 6.46
N GLN A 72 10.37 6.09 5.56
CA GLN A 72 10.60 6.23 4.12
C GLN A 72 9.30 6.23 3.30
N GLY A 73 9.27 7.05 2.23
CA GLY A 73 8.26 6.95 1.19
C GLY A 73 8.62 5.82 0.23
N VAL A 74 7.76 4.80 0.13
CA VAL A 74 8.04 3.59 -0.64
C VAL A 74 6.94 3.37 -1.65
N LYS A 75 7.32 3.01 -2.87
CA LYS A 75 6.36 2.50 -3.85
C LYS A 75 6.40 0.98 -3.85
N ILE A 76 5.26 0.34 -3.66
CA ILE A 76 5.11 -1.12 -3.57
C ILE A 76 4.41 -1.63 -4.82
N ALA A 77 5.01 -2.61 -5.48
CA ALA A 77 4.36 -3.39 -6.53
C ALA A 77 3.88 -4.73 -5.95
N ALA A 78 2.59 -5.04 -6.07
CA ALA A 78 1.99 -6.31 -5.68
C ALA A 78 0.85 -6.66 -6.65
N ARG A 79 0.22 -7.83 -6.50
CA ARG A 79 -0.95 -8.21 -7.32
C ARG A 79 -2.22 -7.58 -6.75
N ASP A 80 -3.20 -7.34 -7.62
CA ASP A 80 -4.58 -6.99 -7.26
C ASP A 80 -4.75 -5.66 -6.49
N LEU A 81 -3.82 -4.72 -6.67
CA LEU A 81 -3.82 -3.42 -6.00
C LEU A 81 -4.73 -2.37 -6.67
N GLU A 82 -5.37 -2.68 -7.80
CA GLU A 82 -6.23 -1.77 -8.58
C GLU A 82 -7.38 -1.20 -7.76
N LYS A 83 -7.86 -1.98 -6.79
CA LYS A 83 -9.01 -1.64 -5.94
C LYS A 83 -8.58 -1.16 -4.55
N ALA A 84 -7.28 -0.99 -4.30
CA ALA A 84 -6.79 -0.52 -3.01
C ALA A 84 -7.28 0.90 -2.71
N ILE A 85 -7.48 1.20 -1.43
CA ILE A 85 -8.02 2.48 -0.98
C ILE A 85 -6.92 3.33 -0.37
N ALA A 86 -6.70 4.51 -0.95
CA ALA A 86 -5.80 5.51 -0.41
C ALA A 86 -6.33 6.09 0.91
N GLY A 87 -5.41 6.51 1.77
CA GLY A 87 -5.69 7.08 3.09
C GLY A 87 -5.82 6.07 4.22
N LEU A 88 -5.85 4.76 3.91
CA LEU A 88 -5.98 3.69 4.91
C LEU A 88 -4.64 3.00 5.19
N SER A 89 -4.60 2.26 6.30
CA SER A 89 -3.39 1.57 6.72
C SER A 89 -3.08 0.32 5.89
N LEU A 90 -1.79 0.07 5.69
CA LEU A 90 -1.24 -1.20 5.22
C LEU A 90 -0.74 -1.99 6.43
N LYS A 91 -1.14 -3.26 6.49
CA LYS A 91 -0.69 -4.24 7.48
C LYS A 91 0.25 -5.26 6.84
N VAL A 92 1.14 -5.83 7.65
CA VAL A 92 2.04 -6.92 7.25
C VAL A 92 1.69 -8.12 8.12
N ALA A 93 1.49 -9.28 7.50
CA ALA A 93 1.32 -10.55 8.19
C ALA A 93 2.67 -11.28 8.23
N TYR A 94 3.15 -11.61 9.42
CA TYR A 94 4.40 -12.36 9.60
C TYR A 94 4.15 -13.86 9.61
N HIS A 95 2.96 -14.26 10.05
CA HIS A 95 2.52 -15.65 10.09
C HIS A 95 1.15 -15.81 9.42
N GLU A 96 0.86 -17.02 8.92
CA GLU A 96 -0.35 -17.31 8.16
C GLU A 96 -1.63 -17.23 9.03
N ASP A 97 -1.51 -17.60 10.30
CA ASP A 97 -2.59 -17.55 11.29
C ASP A 97 -3.01 -16.12 11.67
N GLU A 98 -2.18 -15.11 11.40
CA GLU A 98 -2.51 -13.69 11.61
C GLU A 98 -3.39 -13.12 10.50
N ILE A 99 -3.42 -13.76 9.32
CA ILE A 99 -4.05 -13.18 8.11
C ILE A 99 -5.53 -12.90 8.34
N ASP A 100 -6.27 -13.84 8.94
CA ASP A 100 -7.71 -13.69 9.12
C ASP A 100 -8.05 -12.60 10.15
N ILE A 101 -7.25 -12.50 11.21
CA ILE A 101 -7.37 -11.41 12.20
C ILE A 101 -7.12 -10.06 11.54
N LEU A 102 -6.06 -9.95 10.72
CA LEU A 102 -5.71 -8.72 10.03
C LEU A 102 -6.75 -8.33 8.96
N LYS A 103 -7.38 -9.30 8.28
CA LYS A 103 -8.51 -9.02 7.38
C LYS A 103 -9.66 -8.34 8.12
N GLU A 104 -10.04 -8.86 9.29
CA GLU A 104 -11.09 -8.26 10.11
C GLU A 104 -10.72 -6.86 10.61
N GLU A 105 -9.45 -6.61 10.94
CA GLU A 105 -8.96 -5.27 11.28
C GLU A 105 -9.06 -4.30 10.10
N VAL A 106 -8.58 -4.71 8.93
CA VAL A 106 -8.61 -3.89 7.70
C VAL A 106 -10.05 -3.58 7.29
N ASP A 107 -10.96 -4.56 7.37
CA ASP A 107 -12.37 -4.35 7.07
C ASP A 107 -13.06 -3.41 8.09
N ARG A 108 -12.73 -3.54 9.38
CA ARG A 108 -13.22 -2.61 10.41
C ARG A 108 -12.72 -1.18 10.18
N GLU A 109 -11.44 -1.02 9.84
CA GLU A 109 -10.85 0.29 9.51
C GLU A 109 -11.56 0.91 8.30
N PHE A 110 -11.76 0.14 7.23
CA PHE A 110 -12.48 0.57 6.03
C PHE A 110 -13.91 1.03 6.37
N LYS A 111 -14.68 0.21 7.09
CA LYS A 111 -16.05 0.54 7.51
C LYS A 111 -16.09 1.81 8.37
N SER A 112 -15.10 2.00 9.24
CA SER A 112 -15.00 3.21 10.06
C SER A 112 -14.76 4.44 9.20
N ALA A 113 -13.80 4.37 8.27
CA ALA A 113 -13.49 5.48 7.37
C ALA A 113 -14.70 5.86 6.48
N MET A 114 -15.44 4.88 5.97
CA MET A 114 -16.63 5.13 5.15
C MET A 114 -17.79 5.76 5.92
N ARG A 115 -17.90 5.52 7.24
CA ARG A 115 -18.92 6.17 8.08
C ARG A 115 -18.68 7.68 8.20
N SER A 116 -17.42 8.09 8.28
CA SER A 116 -17.04 9.51 8.37
C SER A 116 -17.32 10.31 7.09
N ILE A 117 -17.57 9.63 5.96
CA ILE A 117 -17.88 10.26 4.66
C ILE A 117 -19.37 10.57 4.50
N LYS A 118 -20.25 10.14 5.43
CA LYS A 118 -21.64 10.64 5.47
C LYS A 118 -21.64 12.10 5.93
N VAL A 119 -21.32 13.00 5.02
CA VAL A 119 -21.52 14.43 5.18
C VAL A 119 -23.02 14.66 5.33
N ASN A 120 -23.42 15.37 6.39
CA ASN A 120 -24.80 15.80 6.62
C ASN A 120 -25.37 16.48 5.38
N LEU A 121 -26.15 15.73 4.60
CA LEU A 121 -27.18 16.26 3.71
C LEU A 121 -28.39 16.67 4.58
N LEU A 122 -28.22 17.72 5.36
CA LEU A 122 -29.32 18.44 6.01
C LEU A 122 -29.12 19.94 5.75
N CYS A 123 -29.26 20.30 4.47
CA CYS A 123 -29.89 21.57 4.11
C CYS A 123 -31.36 21.25 3.84
N THR A 124 -32.18 21.30 4.87
CA THR A 124 -33.62 21.61 4.85
C THR A 124 -34.01 22.12 6.23
#